data_AF-A0A381VJY7-F1
#
_entry.id   AF-A0A381VJY7-F1
#
_cell.length_a   1.000
_cell.length_b   1.000
_cell.length_c   1.000
_cell.angle_alpha   90.00
_cell.angle_beta   90.00
_cell.angle_gamma   90.00
#
_symmetry.space_group_name_H-M   'P 1'
#
loop_
_entity.id
_entity.type
_entity.pdbx_description
1 polymer ?
#
loop_
_entity_poly.entity_id
_entity_poly.type
_entity_poly.pdbx_seq_one_letter_code
_entity_poly.pdbx_strand_id
1 'polypeptide(L)'
;GNPDVSSHVRAVAALYPFLALVAEGERRGPEDETIIPFLGATLASNRQLWVKASPISYVGPETPPFLLLHGTADTVVPYQQSVSMLTALQAAGADAEIFTAEDATHGFGSHPRWYTSTTDATAEFFWETLAPGYVRTPAFENQTRAPPPQETAGYAVETVVSGLVQPWALAFLPDGRILVTERPGRLRLVDIDGGLSAPLSGLPALRSVRDKGLHDVVLDPDFVDNRTLYLSYYASPPGKPAGAADYEDYRAWAALPRAERDANPFGVESVARAKLAKNDEGLENVEVIVEGGNRRIVIGPDNTLFVTTSTWAGAEGEVLPQQLDSYIGKILRVNRDGSIPSNNPWVEQNDFHPEIYAFGFRDIEGAAIHPFTGDLWTVEHGQQGGDEINIIKAGGNFGYPVITYSRRYSGDALGDGLTTKEGMEQPAYFWSPSIAPSGMLFYVGDLFPVWKGNLFVGGLSGKRIARLVLRDNRIIGEESLLEELGLRIRDLAQGPDGALYILTAEDSGQLLRLTPSD
;
A
#
# COMPACT_ATOMS: atom_id res chain seq x y z
N GLY A 1 34.49 -18.61 17.50
CA GLY A 1 33.99 -17.29 17.05
C GLY A 1 34.98 -16.22 17.41
N ASN A 2 34.88 -15.04 16.81
CA ASN A 2 35.64 -13.86 17.21
C ASN A 2 35.25 -13.49 18.66
N PRO A 3 36.17 -13.48 19.64
CA PRO A 3 35.85 -13.19 21.04
C PRO A 3 35.32 -11.75 21.25
N ASP A 4 35.55 -10.85 20.30
CA ASP A 4 35.09 -9.46 20.35
C ASP A 4 33.66 -9.28 19.80
N VAL A 5 33.04 -10.36 19.31
CA VAL A 5 31.68 -10.34 18.77
C VAL A 5 30.84 -11.38 19.50
N SER A 6 29.78 -10.94 20.15
CA SER A 6 28.85 -11.84 20.83
C SER A 6 28.31 -12.89 19.85
N SER A 7 28.40 -14.17 20.23
CA SER A 7 27.74 -15.27 19.51
C SER A 7 26.28 -15.47 19.95
N HIS A 8 25.73 -14.54 20.74
CA HIS A 8 24.36 -14.62 21.21
C HIS A 8 23.40 -14.39 20.05
N VAL A 9 22.58 -15.39 19.74
CA VAL A 9 21.52 -15.29 18.74
C VAL A 9 20.45 -14.33 19.28
N ARG A 10 20.02 -13.36 18.48
CA ARG A 10 19.04 -12.34 18.89
C ARG A 10 17.63 -12.61 18.39
N ALA A 11 17.48 -13.39 17.33
CA ALA A 11 16.22 -13.72 16.69
C ALA A 11 16.44 -14.96 15.80
N VAL A 12 15.43 -15.82 15.64
CA VAL A 12 15.48 -16.99 14.75
C VAL A 12 14.24 -17.04 13.87
N ALA A 13 14.41 -16.98 12.55
CA ALA A 13 13.37 -17.33 11.59
C ALA A 13 13.69 -18.73 11.02
N ALA A 14 12.79 -19.69 11.23
CA ALA A 14 13.00 -21.09 10.89
C ALA A 14 11.91 -21.61 9.96
N LEU A 15 12.29 -21.89 8.72
CA LEU A 15 11.41 -22.38 7.65
C LEU A 15 11.43 -23.92 7.62
N TYR A 16 10.25 -24.54 7.77
CA TYR A 16 9.99 -26.00 7.90
C TYR A 16 11.07 -26.78 8.68
N PRO A 17 11.36 -26.40 9.94
CA PRO A 17 12.52 -26.90 10.70
C PRO A 17 12.32 -28.29 11.33
N PHE A 18 13.39 -29.09 11.36
CA PHE A 18 13.49 -30.30 12.19
C PHE A 18 13.83 -29.94 13.64
N LEU A 19 12.88 -30.08 14.57
CA LEU A 19 12.99 -29.52 15.93
C LEU A 19 12.95 -30.57 17.05
N ALA A 20 12.26 -31.69 16.81
CA ALA A 20 12.11 -32.82 17.72
C ALA A 20 12.49 -34.12 17.00
N LEU A 21 13.79 -34.45 17.00
CA LEU A 21 14.32 -35.60 16.27
C LEU A 21 13.81 -36.93 16.82
N VAL A 22 13.54 -37.02 18.13
CA VAL A 22 12.97 -38.24 18.73
C VAL A 22 11.60 -38.57 18.12
N ALA A 23 10.71 -37.59 18.07
CA ALA A 23 9.38 -37.76 17.47
C ALA A 23 9.48 -38.11 15.97
N GLU A 24 10.45 -37.50 15.28
CA GLU A 24 10.69 -37.78 13.86
C GLU A 24 11.24 -39.19 13.62
N GLY A 25 12.16 -39.66 14.46
CA GLY A 25 12.67 -41.03 14.40
C GLY A 25 11.60 -42.08 14.71
N GLU A 26 10.69 -41.78 15.65
CA GLU A 26 9.53 -42.64 15.93
C GLU A 26 8.58 -42.73 14.73
N ARG A 27 8.42 -41.62 13.99
CA ARG A 27 7.60 -41.56 12.77
C ARG A 27 8.23 -42.28 11.59
N ARG A 28 9.53 -42.08 11.36
CA ARG A 28 10.27 -42.66 10.22
C ARG A 28 10.61 -44.14 10.42
N GLY A 29 10.66 -44.58 11.67
CA GLY A 29 10.91 -45.98 12.02
C GLY A 29 12.40 -46.32 12.17
N PRO A 30 12.71 -47.60 12.42
CA PRO A 30 14.05 -48.04 12.84
C PRO A 30 15.12 -47.95 11.75
N GLU A 31 14.72 -47.81 10.48
CA GLU A 31 15.59 -47.75 9.30
C GLU A 31 15.66 -46.34 8.70
N ASP A 32 15.48 -45.28 9.51
CA ASP A 32 15.52 -43.89 9.05
C ASP A 32 16.84 -43.53 8.32
N GLU A 33 16.79 -43.49 7.00
CA GLU A 33 17.94 -43.17 6.13
C GLU A 33 18.33 -41.68 6.14
N THR A 34 17.61 -40.82 6.87
CA THR A 34 17.86 -39.37 6.89
C THR A 34 18.58 -38.90 8.14
N ILE A 35 18.09 -39.26 9.34
CA ILE A 35 18.67 -38.78 10.60
C ILE A 35 19.80 -39.71 11.09
N ILE A 36 19.71 -41.01 10.83
CA ILE A 36 20.72 -41.98 11.29
C ILE A 36 22.12 -41.67 10.73
N PRO A 37 22.30 -41.33 9.44
CA PRO A 37 23.62 -40.95 8.92
C PRO A 37 24.22 -39.71 9.60
N PHE A 38 23.37 -38.79 10.08
CA PHE A 38 23.80 -37.59 10.78
C PHE A 38 24.21 -37.87 12.24
N LEU A 39 23.42 -38.68 12.97
CA LEU A 39 23.68 -38.98 14.39
C LEU A 39 24.64 -40.16 14.60
N GLY A 40 24.81 -41.02 13.60
CA GLY A 40 25.62 -42.24 13.70
C GLY A 40 25.04 -43.33 14.61
N ALA A 41 23.77 -43.20 15.03
CA ALA A 41 23.09 -44.17 15.89
C ALA A 41 21.57 -44.19 15.64
N THR A 42 20.95 -45.36 15.78
CA THR A 42 19.48 -45.49 15.70
C THR A 42 18.84 -44.96 16.98
N LEU A 43 17.56 -44.57 16.90
CA LEU A 43 16.81 -44.12 18.09
C LEU A 43 16.77 -45.21 19.18
N ALA A 44 16.66 -46.47 18.78
CA ALA A 44 16.66 -47.61 19.69
C ALA A 44 18.01 -47.83 20.37
N SER A 45 19.13 -47.60 19.66
CA SER A 45 20.46 -47.83 20.23
C SER A 45 20.93 -46.68 21.11
N ASN A 46 20.50 -45.44 20.86
CA ASN A 46 20.93 -44.29 21.65
C ASN A 46 19.90 -43.15 21.72
N ARG A 47 18.78 -43.36 22.40
CA ARG A 47 17.72 -42.34 22.57
C ARG A 47 18.22 -41.02 23.19
N GLN A 48 19.18 -41.08 24.12
CA GLN A 48 19.72 -39.87 24.74
C GLN A 48 20.45 -38.98 23.73
N LEU A 49 21.16 -39.55 22.77
CA LEU A 49 21.79 -38.78 21.69
C LEU A 49 20.74 -38.04 20.85
N TRP A 50 19.62 -38.70 20.53
CA TRP A 50 18.52 -38.09 19.79
C TRP A 50 17.83 -36.96 20.57
N VAL A 51 17.63 -37.13 21.88
CA VAL A 51 17.13 -36.06 22.77
C VAL A 51 18.12 -34.90 22.76
N LYS A 52 19.42 -35.17 22.95
CA LYS A 52 20.48 -34.16 22.96
C LYS A 52 20.62 -33.47 21.60
N ALA A 53 20.30 -34.14 20.50
CA ALA A 53 20.37 -33.53 19.16
C ALA A 53 19.09 -32.77 18.79
N SER A 54 18.00 -32.90 19.54
CA SER A 54 16.74 -32.22 19.26
C SER A 54 16.79 -30.75 19.71
N PRO A 55 16.63 -29.76 18.81
CA PRO A 55 16.60 -28.34 19.18
C PRO A 55 15.60 -28.01 20.30
N ILE A 56 14.43 -28.64 20.31
CA ILE A 56 13.39 -28.43 21.32
C ILE A 56 13.85 -28.71 22.76
N SER A 57 14.86 -29.56 22.94
CA SER A 57 15.44 -29.89 24.25
C SER A 57 16.22 -28.75 24.89
N TYR A 58 16.52 -27.69 24.14
CA TYR A 58 17.30 -26.53 24.60
C TYR A 58 16.49 -25.26 24.75
N VAL A 59 15.16 -25.36 24.61
CA VAL A 59 14.26 -24.24 24.89
C VAL A 59 14.29 -23.91 26.38
N GLY A 60 14.44 -22.64 26.70
CA GLY A 60 14.50 -22.13 28.05
C GLY A 60 14.29 -20.60 28.11
N PRO A 61 14.39 -20.00 29.30
CA PRO A 61 14.07 -18.57 29.50
C PRO A 61 14.94 -17.60 28.69
N GLU A 62 16.16 -18.00 28.34
CA GLU A 62 17.11 -17.20 27.54
C GLU A 62 17.02 -17.51 26.03
N THR A 63 16.04 -18.30 25.61
CA THR A 63 15.84 -18.58 24.18
C THR A 63 15.45 -17.28 23.46
N PRO A 64 16.14 -16.92 22.35
CA PRO A 64 15.78 -15.72 21.59
C PRO A 64 14.36 -15.84 21.02
N PRO A 65 13.76 -14.76 20.53
CA PRO A 65 12.49 -14.84 19.83
C PRO A 65 12.54 -15.73 18.58
N PHE A 66 11.42 -16.38 18.25
CA PHE A 66 11.28 -17.29 17.11
C PHE A 66 10.11 -16.93 16.20
N LEU A 67 10.37 -16.92 14.89
CA LEU A 67 9.35 -17.08 13.87
C LEU A 67 9.50 -18.48 13.25
N LEU A 68 8.45 -19.29 13.37
CA LEU A 68 8.36 -20.61 12.72
C LEU A 68 7.53 -20.45 11.45
N LEU A 69 8.02 -20.90 10.29
CA LEU A 69 7.26 -20.83 9.03
C LEU A 69 7.05 -22.25 8.52
N HIS A 70 5.80 -22.71 8.38
CA HIS A 70 5.54 -24.12 8.06
C HIS A 70 4.22 -24.30 7.28
N GLY A 71 4.25 -25.18 6.27
CA GLY A 71 3.06 -25.58 5.51
C GLY A 71 2.25 -26.70 6.17
N THR A 72 0.92 -26.64 6.11
CA THR A 72 0.04 -27.63 6.77
C THR A 72 -0.01 -28.97 6.04
N ALA A 73 0.41 -29.01 4.77
CA ALA A 73 0.50 -30.23 3.95
C ALA A 73 1.94 -30.75 3.78
N ASP A 74 2.90 -30.32 4.62
CA ASP A 74 4.28 -30.81 4.57
C ASP A 74 4.37 -32.26 5.05
N THR A 75 4.68 -33.17 4.11
CA THR A 75 4.86 -34.59 4.38
C THR A 75 6.33 -34.97 4.65
N VAL A 76 7.27 -34.05 4.39
CA VAL A 76 8.71 -34.26 4.61
C VAL A 76 9.04 -33.97 6.06
N VAL A 77 8.62 -32.81 6.56
CA VAL A 77 8.69 -32.40 7.97
C VAL A 77 7.27 -32.15 8.43
N PRO A 78 6.72 -32.90 9.39
CA PRO A 78 5.33 -32.68 9.80
C PRO A 78 5.13 -31.30 10.43
N TYR A 79 4.07 -30.58 10.04
CA TYR A 79 3.66 -29.28 10.61
C TYR A 79 3.64 -29.28 12.16
N GLN A 80 3.28 -30.42 12.76
CA GLN A 80 3.25 -30.62 14.21
C GLN A 80 4.62 -30.38 14.89
N GLN A 81 5.74 -30.48 14.17
CA GLN A 81 7.07 -30.13 14.67
C GLN A 81 7.13 -28.66 15.09
N SER A 82 6.66 -27.74 14.23
CA SER A 82 6.62 -26.31 14.55
C SER A 82 5.61 -26.01 15.65
N VAL A 83 4.42 -26.63 15.63
CA VAL A 83 3.41 -26.46 16.70
C VAL A 83 3.97 -26.87 18.06
N SER A 84 4.70 -27.99 18.12
CA SER A 84 5.28 -28.49 19.37
C SER A 84 6.39 -27.57 19.89
N MET A 85 7.22 -27.02 19.01
CA MET A 85 8.25 -26.05 19.37
C MET A 85 7.67 -24.72 19.81
N LEU A 86 6.66 -24.20 19.10
CA LEU A 86 5.93 -22.99 19.52
C LEU A 86 5.41 -23.15 20.95
N THR A 87 4.76 -24.28 21.22
CA THR A 87 4.24 -24.60 22.56
C THR A 87 5.36 -24.62 23.61
N ALA A 88 6.50 -25.24 23.29
CA ALA A 88 7.65 -25.29 24.20
C ALA A 88 8.26 -23.89 24.45
N LEU A 89 8.41 -23.08 23.40
CA LEU A 89 8.93 -21.71 23.48
C LEU A 89 8.06 -20.83 24.37
N GLN A 90 6.75 -20.83 24.12
CA GLN A 90 5.78 -20.07 24.90
C GLN A 90 5.72 -20.54 26.36
N ALA A 91 5.79 -21.86 26.61
CA ALA A 91 5.85 -22.41 27.96
C ALA A 91 7.12 -22.00 28.73
N ALA A 92 8.22 -21.74 28.02
CA ALA A 92 9.46 -21.23 28.59
C ALA A 92 9.50 -19.70 28.72
N GLY A 93 8.46 -18.99 28.28
CA GLY A 93 8.38 -17.53 28.30
C GLY A 93 9.13 -16.83 27.17
N ALA A 94 9.57 -17.57 26.14
CA ALA A 94 10.16 -16.98 24.95
C ALA A 94 9.07 -16.41 24.03
N ASP A 95 9.38 -15.29 23.37
CA ASP A 95 8.53 -14.71 22.34
C ASP A 95 8.58 -15.58 21.08
N ALA A 96 7.42 -16.06 20.61
CA ALA A 96 7.38 -16.97 19.49
C ALA A 96 6.04 -16.92 18.76
N GLU A 97 6.11 -16.92 17.44
CA GLU A 97 4.96 -17.01 16.53
C GLU A 97 5.17 -18.05 15.44
N ILE A 98 4.08 -18.47 14.80
CA ILE A 98 4.08 -19.37 13.65
C ILE A 98 3.34 -18.75 12.47
N PHE A 99 4.04 -18.61 11.34
CA PHE A 99 3.45 -18.38 10.04
C PHE A 99 3.00 -19.73 9.47
N THR A 100 1.68 -19.88 9.30
CA THR A 100 1.05 -21.10 8.80
C THR A 100 0.70 -20.94 7.33
N ALA A 101 1.37 -21.69 6.46
CA ALA A 101 1.04 -21.74 5.05
C ALA A 101 0.00 -22.85 4.82
N GLU A 102 -1.27 -22.47 4.71
CA GLU A 102 -2.34 -23.46 4.50
C GLU A 102 -2.18 -24.21 3.17
N ASP A 103 -2.37 -25.53 3.19
CA ASP A 103 -2.22 -26.48 2.07
C ASP A 103 -0.81 -26.55 1.46
N ALA A 104 0.18 -25.88 2.05
CA ALA A 104 1.52 -25.82 1.49
C ALA A 104 2.31 -27.11 1.82
N THR A 105 2.98 -27.64 0.80
CA THR A 105 3.91 -28.77 0.94
C THR A 105 5.32 -28.29 1.33
N HIS A 106 6.25 -29.23 1.52
CA HIS A 106 7.67 -28.89 1.69
C HIS A 106 8.17 -28.01 0.52
N GLY A 107 8.98 -27.00 0.83
CA GLY A 107 9.52 -26.07 -0.17
C GLY A 107 8.56 -24.95 -0.61
N PHE A 108 7.42 -24.76 0.06
CA PHE A 108 6.45 -23.70 -0.26
C PHE A 108 7.05 -22.29 -0.28
N GLY A 109 8.14 -22.06 0.45
CA GLY A 109 8.79 -20.74 0.55
C GLY A 109 9.34 -20.21 -0.78
N SER A 110 9.46 -21.04 -1.82
CA SER A 110 9.81 -20.61 -3.19
C SER A 110 8.61 -20.61 -4.15
N HIS A 111 7.43 -21.03 -3.69
CA HIS A 111 6.24 -21.09 -4.52
C HIS A 111 5.53 -19.72 -4.53
N PRO A 112 5.15 -19.18 -5.71
CA PRO A 112 4.61 -17.82 -5.83
C PRO A 112 3.46 -17.50 -4.87
N ARG A 113 2.55 -18.45 -4.65
CA ARG A 113 1.40 -18.31 -3.72
C ARG A 113 1.78 -17.87 -2.30
N TRP A 114 2.95 -18.27 -1.78
CA TRP A 114 3.35 -17.98 -0.39
C TRP A 114 4.67 -17.23 -0.28
N TYR A 115 5.43 -17.07 -1.38
CA TYR A 115 6.77 -16.48 -1.36
C TYR A 115 6.78 -15.10 -0.68
N THR A 116 5.89 -14.21 -1.10
CA THR A 116 5.85 -12.83 -0.61
C THR A 116 5.38 -12.75 0.83
N SER A 117 4.28 -13.43 1.18
CA SER A 117 3.81 -13.48 2.57
C SER A 117 4.83 -14.07 3.54
N THR A 118 5.59 -15.09 3.10
CA THR A 118 6.66 -15.72 3.91
C THR A 118 7.84 -14.77 4.10
N THR A 119 8.22 -14.05 3.03
CA THR A 119 9.32 -13.08 3.04
C THR A 119 8.97 -11.86 3.91
N ASP A 120 7.76 -11.34 3.76
CA ASP A 120 7.26 -10.19 4.51
C ASP A 120 7.16 -10.51 6.01
N ALA A 121 6.60 -11.68 6.38
CA ALA A 121 6.56 -12.14 7.76
C ALA A 121 7.97 -12.26 8.38
N THR A 122 8.93 -12.79 7.61
CA THR A 122 10.33 -12.91 8.06
C THR A 122 10.97 -11.55 8.29
N ALA A 123 10.76 -10.61 7.37
CA ALA A 123 11.32 -9.27 7.47
C ALA A 123 10.70 -8.49 8.64
N GLU A 124 9.37 -8.57 8.81
CA GLU A 124 8.64 -7.98 9.94
C GLU A 124 9.17 -8.49 11.28
N PHE A 125 9.26 -9.81 11.44
CA PHE A 125 9.80 -10.44 12.65
C PHE A 125 11.19 -9.91 13.02
N PHE A 126 12.11 -9.83 12.04
CA PHE A 126 13.44 -9.28 12.29
C PHE A 126 13.40 -7.79 12.60
N TRP A 127 12.52 -7.02 11.97
CA TRP A 127 12.39 -5.60 12.29
C TRP A 127 11.92 -5.34 13.70
N GLU A 128 10.95 -6.11 14.19
CA GLU A 128 10.42 -5.98 15.54
C GLU A 128 11.40 -6.49 16.59
N THR A 129 12.06 -7.61 16.30
CA THR A 129 12.96 -8.24 17.27
C THR A 129 14.31 -7.52 17.39
N LEU A 130 14.82 -6.99 16.26
CA LEU A 130 16.18 -6.42 16.21
C LEU A 130 16.20 -4.90 16.36
N ALA A 131 15.09 -4.20 16.16
CA ALA A 131 15.04 -2.75 16.35
C ALA A 131 14.48 -2.39 17.74
N PRO A 132 15.23 -1.66 18.58
CA PRO A 132 14.76 -1.28 19.91
C PRO A 132 13.61 -0.27 19.85
N GLY A 133 12.60 -0.44 20.70
CA GLY A 133 11.62 0.61 21.03
C GLY A 133 10.39 0.72 20.13
N TYR A 134 10.13 -0.27 19.26
CA TYR A 134 8.95 -0.25 18.40
C TYR A 134 8.35 -1.65 18.19
N VAL A 135 7.20 -1.90 18.80
CA VAL A 135 6.42 -3.14 18.62
C VAL A 135 5.15 -2.80 17.86
N ARG A 136 4.94 -3.38 16.68
CA ARG A 136 3.69 -3.18 15.93
C ARG A 136 2.69 -4.18 16.48
N THR A 137 1.80 -3.72 17.35
CA THR A 137 0.68 -4.55 17.81
C THR A 137 -0.53 -4.25 16.94
N PRO A 138 -1.01 -5.22 16.12
CA PRO A 138 -2.29 -5.10 15.44
C PRO A 138 -3.42 -4.81 16.44
N ALA A 139 -4.30 -3.89 16.10
CA ALA A 139 -5.51 -3.58 16.87
C ALA A 139 -6.55 -4.72 16.83
N PHE A 140 -6.47 -5.62 15.85
CA PHE A 140 -7.34 -6.79 15.71
C PHE A 140 -6.66 -7.89 14.89
N GLU A 141 -7.19 -9.11 14.99
CA GLU A 141 -6.72 -10.28 14.22
C GLU A 141 -6.80 -10.01 12.70
N ASN A 142 -5.75 -10.39 11.96
CA ASN A 142 -5.63 -10.21 10.51
C ASN A 142 -5.67 -8.75 10.00
N GLN A 143 -5.35 -7.76 10.85
CA GLN A 143 -5.12 -6.38 10.37
C GLN A 143 -3.88 -6.26 9.47
N THR A 144 -2.99 -7.24 9.51
CA THR A 144 -1.83 -7.40 8.63
C THR A 144 -1.68 -8.90 8.33
N ARG A 145 -0.89 -9.26 7.31
CA ARG A 145 -0.57 -10.65 6.94
C ARG A 145 -1.80 -11.53 6.73
N ALA A 146 -2.81 -11.01 6.03
CA ALA A 146 -3.96 -11.80 5.64
C ALA A 146 -3.52 -13.05 4.85
N PRO A 147 -4.15 -14.22 5.08
CA PRO A 147 -3.73 -15.46 4.42
C PRO A 147 -3.98 -15.41 2.91
N PRO A 148 -3.38 -16.30 2.12
CA PRO A 148 -3.73 -16.43 0.71
C PRO A 148 -5.23 -16.71 0.53
N PRO A 149 -5.86 -16.15 -0.51
CA PRO A 149 -7.26 -16.40 -0.81
C PRO A 149 -7.49 -17.88 -1.18
N GLN A 150 -8.72 -18.35 -0.97
CA GLN A 150 -9.12 -19.72 -1.32
C GLN A 150 -9.19 -19.94 -2.83
N GLU A 151 -9.61 -18.91 -3.58
CA GLU A 151 -9.76 -18.92 -5.02
C GLU A 151 -8.87 -17.85 -5.65
N THR A 152 -8.26 -18.17 -6.79
CA THR A 152 -7.46 -17.26 -7.62
C THR A 152 -7.86 -17.41 -9.10
N ALA A 153 -7.37 -16.54 -9.97
CA ALA A 153 -7.61 -16.61 -11.41
C ALA A 153 -6.28 -16.52 -12.18
N GLY A 154 -6.14 -17.36 -13.21
CA GLY A 154 -5.09 -17.21 -14.20
C GLY A 154 -5.34 -15.96 -15.07
N TYR A 155 -4.26 -15.30 -15.47
CA TYR A 155 -4.33 -14.07 -16.25
C TYR A 155 -3.26 -14.02 -17.35
N ALA A 156 -3.55 -13.25 -18.39
CA ALA A 156 -2.63 -12.83 -19.42
C ALA A 156 -2.46 -11.30 -19.35
N VAL A 157 -1.27 -10.82 -19.72
CA VAL A 157 -0.95 -9.39 -19.74
C VAL A 157 -0.44 -9.01 -21.11
N GLU A 158 -1.01 -7.96 -21.67
CA GLU A 158 -0.55 -7.34 -22.90
C GLU A 158 -0.21 -5.87 -22.68
N THR A 159 0.73 -5.36 -23.47
CA THR A 159 1.05 -3.93 -23.49
C THR A 159 0.11 -3.24 -24.47
N VAL A 160 -0.72 -2.31 -23.98
CA VAL A 160 -1.55 -1.45 -24.83
C VAL A 160 -0.69 -0.37 -25.46
N VAL A 161 0.05 0.37 -24.62
CA VAL A 161 0.95 1.42 -25.10
C VAL A 161 2.18 1.53 -24.22
N SER A 162 3.28 2.01 -24.81
CA SER A 162 4.55 2.32 -24.13
C SER A 162 4.99 3.74 -24.47
N GLY A 163 6.02 4.24 -23.79
CA GLY A 163 6.57 5.57 -24.04
C GLY A 163 5.82 6.70 -23.32
N LEU A 164 5.01 6.35 -22.32
CA LEU A 164 4.51 7.32 -21.35
C LEU A 164 5.68 7.77 -20.47
N VAL A 165 5.69 9.03 -20.04
CA VAL A 165 6.73 9.56 -19.15
C VAL A 165 6.12 9.82 -17.80
N GLN A 166 6.44 8.97 -16.84
CA GLN A 166 5.93 9.04 -15.47
C GLN A 166 4.39 9.22 -15.45
N PRO A 167 3.64 8.30 -16.09
CA PRO A 167 2.18 8.37 -16.07
C PRO A 167 1.68 8.29 -14.62
N TRP A 168 0.52 8.89 -14.31
CA TRP A 168 0.03 9.00 -12.94
C TRP A 168 -1.38 8.46 -12.74
N ALA A 169 -2.35 8.86 -13.56
CA ALA A 169 -3.72 8.35 -13.53
C ALA A 169 -4.27 8.08 -14.92
N LEU A 170 -5.34 7.28 -14.97
CA LEU A 170 -6.10 7.03 -16.19
C LEU A 170 -7.62 7.17 -16.00
N ALA A 171 -8.31 7.60 -17.06
CA ALA A 171 -9.78 7.64 -17.09
C ALA A 171 -10.32 7.22 -18.47
N PHE A 172 -11.31 6.33 -18.48
CA PHE A 172 -11.99 5.89 -19.70
C PHE A 172 -13.00 6.93 -20.19
N LEU A 173 -12.87 7.34 -21.45
CA LEU A 173 -13.91 8.07 -22.16
C LEU A 173 -15.06 7.14 -22.56
N PRO A 174 -16.28 7.66 -22.80
CA PRO A 174 -17.43 6.85 -23.19
C PRO A 174 -17.26 6.04 -24.49
N ASP A 175 -16.32 6.42 -25.35
CA ASP A 175 -16.01 5.72 -26.60
C ASP A 175 -14.90 4.66 -26.46
N GLY A 176 -14.39 4.45 -25.25
CA GLY A 176 -13.36 3.46 -24.94
C GLY A 176 -11.92 3.96 -25.03
N ARG A 177 -11.68 5.19 -25.51
CA ARG A 177 -10.35 5.81 -25.42
C ARG A 177 -10.01 6.17 -23.98
N ILE A 178 -8.72 6.31 -23.68
CA ILE A 178 -8.24 6.46 -22.30
C ILE A 178 -7.47 7.78 -22.19
N LEU A 179 -7.90 8.66 -21.30
CA LEU A 179 -7.08 9.79 -20.87
C LEU A 179 -6.02 9.30 -19.90
N VAL A 180 -4.77 9.72 -20.10
CA VAL A 180 -3.65 9.42 -19.21
C VAL A 180 -2.94 10.71 -18.84
N THR A 181 -2.78 10.96 -17.55
CA THR A 181 -1.94 12.05 -17.04
C THR A 181 -0.49 11.59 -16.93
N GLU A 182 0.43 12.48 -17.25
CA GLU A 182 1.86 12.31 -17.11
C GLU A 182 2.40 13.41 -16.19
N ARG A 183 3.03 13.00 -15.09
CA ARG A 183 3.43 13.89 -13.99
C ARG A 183 4.21 15.15 -14.40
N PRO A 184 5.09 15.11 -15.42
CA PRO A 184 5.78 16.31 -15.90
C PRO A 184 4.86 17.43 -16.43
N GLY A 185 3.57 17.15 -16.65
CA GLY A 185 2.57 18.13 -17.05
C GLY A 185 1.98 17.88 -18.44
N ARG A 186 1.62 16.63 -18.75
CA ARG A 186 1.00 16.28 -20.03
C ARG A 186 -0.26 15.45 -19.81
N LEU A 187 -1.32 15.77 -20.52
CA LEU A 187 -2.51 14.92 -20.64
C LEU A 187 -2.50 14.31 -22.03
N ARG A 188 -2.66 12.99 -22.12
CA ARG A 188 -2.59 12.22 -23.37
C ARG A 188 -3.85 11.43 -23.57
N LEU A 189 -4.19 11.17 -24.83
CA LEU A 189 -5.20 10.22 -25.21
C LEU A 189 -4.54 8.95 -25.74
N VAL A 190 -5.00 7.81 -25.26
CA VAL A 190 -4.56 6.48 -25.65
C VAL A 190 -5.73 5.75 -26.30
N ASP A 191 -5.51 5.22 -27.49
CA ASP A 191 -6.44 4.31 -28.15
C ASP A 191 -6.18 2.88 -27.67
N ILE A 192 -7.23 2.08 -27.56
CA ILE A 192 -7.09 0.69 -27.10
C ILE A 192 -6.21 -0.16 -28.02
N ASP A 193 -6.12 0.21 -29.30
CA ASP A 193 -5.29 -0.45 -30.31
C ASP A 193 -3.82 0.06 -30.29
N GLY A 194 -3.44 0.85 -29.29
CA GLY A 194 -2.06 1.30 -29.04
C GLY A 194 -1.69 2.66 -29.63
N GLY A 195 -2.66 3.44 -30.10
CA GLY A 195 -2.45 4.83 -30.50
C GLY A 195 -2.14 5.74 -29.31
N LEU A 196 -1.20 6.68 -29.47
CA LEU A 196 -0.85 7.68 -28.45
C LEU A 196 -0.85 9.08 -29.07
N SER A 197 -1.73 9.96 -28.59
CA SER A 197 -1.87 11.33 -29.10
C SER A 197 -0.64 12.20 -28.77
N ALA A 198 -0.55 13.38 -29.39
CA ALA A 198 0.27 14.47 -28.83
C ALA A 198 -0.30 14.95 -27.47
N PRO A 199 0.48 15.64 -26.62
CA PRO A 199 -0.05 16.27 -25.41
C PRO A 199 -1.21 17.21 -25.72
N LEU A 200 -2.32 17.05 -24.99
CA LEU A 200 -3.46 17.95 -25.07
C LEU A 200 -3.05 19.36 -24.61
N SER A 201 -3.55 20.36 -25.33
CA SER A 201 -3.33 21.77 -25.01
C SER A 201 -4.27 22.25 -23.90
N GLY A 202 -4.03 23.46 -23.37
CA GLY A 202 -4.95 24.11 -22.43
C GLY A 202 -4.83 23.69 -20.96
N LEU A 203 -3.86 22.86 -20.58
CA LEU A 203 -3.57 22.59 -19.17
C LEU A 203 -3.19 23.88 -18.41
N PRO A 204 -3.54 23.98 -17.12
CA PRO A 204 -3.12 25.10 -16.28
C PRO A 204 -1.59 25.11 -16.11
N ALA A 205 -1.04 26.30 -15.83
CA ALA A 205 0.38 26.43 -15.51
C ALA A 205 0.72 25.64 -14.24
N LEU A 206 1.60 24.66 -14.36
CA LEU A 206 1.97 23.74 -13.27
C LEU A 206 3.48 23.57 -13.17
N ARG A 207 3.95 23.12 -12.01
CA ARG A 207 5.36 22.77 -11.77
C ARG A 207 5.47 21.27 -11.48
N SER A 208 6.58 20.66 -11.90
CA SER A 208 6.91 19.28 -11.54
C SER A 208 8.23 19.20 -10.79
N VAL A 209 8.22 18.55 -9.64
CA VAL A 209 9.41 18.33 -8.79
C VAL A 209 9.12 17.17 -7.84
N ARG A 210 10.07 16.23 -7.71
CA ARG A 210 9.92 15.02 -6.89
C ARG A 210 8.61 14.26 -7.21
N ASP A 211 7.65 14.31 -6.30
CA ASP A 211 6.33 13.65 -6.35
C ASP A 211 5.20 14.63 -6.73
N LYS A 212 5.53 15.87 -7.09
CA LYS A 212 4.57 16.90 -7.50
C LYS A 212 4.53 17.03 -9.02
N GLY A 213 3.36 17.35 -9.56
CA GLY A 213 3.15 17.51 -10.99
C GLY A 213 1.68 17.50 -11.35
N LEU A 214 1.35 16.99 -12.54
CA LEU A 214 -0.03 16.62 -12.90
C LEU A 214 -0.34 15.22 -12.35
N HIS A 215 -1.41 15.09 -11.58
CA HIS A 215 -1.78 13.84 -10.93
C HIS A 215 -3.07 13.29 -11.52
N ASP A 216 -4.20 13.47 -10.87
CA ASP A 216 -5.41 12.72 -11.19
C ASP A 216 -6.18 13.33 -12.36
N VAL A 217 -6.99 12.49 -13.01
CA VAL A 217 -7.99 12.89 -13.99
C VAL A 217 -9.27 12.09 -13.74
N VAL A 218 -10.38 12.79 -13.51
CA VAL A 218 -11.68 12.16 -13.26
C VAL A 218 -12.72 12.81 -14.15
N LEU A 219 -13.53 11.99 -14.81
CA LEU A 219 -14.65 12.49 -15.61
C LEU A 219 -15.83 12.83 -14.70
N ASP A 220 -16.51 13.92 -15.02
CA ASP A 220 -17.80 14.23 -14.41
C ASP A 220 -18.82 13.11 -14.72
N PRO A 221 -19.75 12.77 -13.81
CA PRO A 221 -20.74 11.71 -14.08
C PRO A 221 -21.63 12.01 -15.30
N ASP A 222 -21.81 13.30 -15.61
CA ASP A 222 -22.58 13.79 -16.75
C ASP A 222 -21.68 14.08 -17.98
N PHE A 223 -20.47 13.48 -18.05
CA PHE A 223 -19.46 13.75 -19.09
C PHE A 223 -19.99 13.62 -20.51
N VAL A 224 -20.89 12.66 -20.77
CA VAL A 224 -21.49 12.45 -22.09
C VAL A 224 -22.15 13.73 -22.61
N ASP A 225 -22.73 14.53 -21.71
CA ASP A 225 -23.44 15.77 -22.05
C ASP A 225 -22.56 17.02 -21.90
N ASN A 226 -21.80 17.12 -20.81
CA ASN A 226 -21.07 18.35 -20.47
C ASN A 226 -19.58 18.33 -20.89
N ARG A 227 -18.99 17.15 -21.07
CA ARG A 227 -17.56 16.90 -21.33
C ARG A 227 -16.63 17.46 -20.24
N THR A 228 -17.14 17.57 -19.02
CA THR A 228 -16.43 18.14 -17.87
C THR A 228 -15.54 17.08 -17.23
N LEU A 229 -14.30 17.45 -16.94
CA LEU A 229 -13.37 16.63 -16.18
C LEU A 229 -12.69 17.45 -15.09
N TYR A 230 -12.13 16.74 -14.13
CA TYR A 230 -11.40 17.29 -13.00
C TYR A 230 -9.95 16.84 -13.06
N LEU A 231 -9.03 17.75 -12.73
CA LEU A 231 -7.60 17.50 -12.69
C LEU A 231 -7.05 17.93 -11.35
N SER A 232 -6.23 17.08 -10.73
CA SER A 232 -5.42 17.48 -9.58
C SER A 232 -3.98 17.72 -10.03
N TYR A 233 -3.36 18.80 -9.55
CA TYR A 233 -2.03 19.20 -10.00
C TYR A 233 -1.32 20.12 -9.00
N TYR A 234 -0.03 20.32 -9.23
CA TYR A 234 0.79 21.27 -8.50
C TYR A 234 0.95 22.57 -9.29
N ALA A 235 0.10 23.55 -9.01
CA ALA A 235 0.01 24.82 -9.73
C ALA A 235 1.27 25.67 -9.57
N SER A 236 1.65 26.35 -10.66
CA SER A 236 2.71 27.35 -10.62
C SER A 236 2.18 28.64 -9.98
N PRO A 237 2.82 29.18 -8.93
CA PRO A 237 2.41 30.45 -8.35
C PRO A 237 2.58 31.61 -9.35
N PRO A 238 1.80 32.69 -9.21
CA PRO A 238 1.98 33.89 -10.03
C PRO A 238 3.43 34.36 -10.05
N GLY A 239 3.96 34.62 -11.25
CA GLY A 239 5.34 35.08 -11.45
C GLY A 239 6.43 33.99 -11.36
N LYS A 240 6.08 32.72 -11.07
CA LYS A 240 7.03 31.60 -11.12
C LYS A 240 6.87 30.81 -12.43
N PRO A 241 7.99 30.31 -13.01
CA PRO A 241 7.93 29.53 -14.24
C PRO A 241 7.23 28.18 -14.00
N ALA A 242 6.41 27.79 -14.98
CA ALA A 242 5.86 26.45 -15.10
C ALA A 242 6.91 25.46 -15.64
N GLY A 243 6.66 24.16 -15.48
CA GLY A 243 7.52 23.07 -15.93
C GLY A 243 8.35 22.44 -14.80
N ALA A 244 9.38 21.68 -15.18
CA ALA A 244 10.28 21.03 -14.22
C ALA A 244 11.00 22.07 -13.36
N ALA A 245 10.98 21.87 -12.05
CA ALA A 245 11.64 22.73 -11.08
C ALA A 245 12.78 21.98 -10.38
N ASP A 246 13.77 22.74 -9.90
CA ASP A 246 14.94 22.18 -9.24
C ASP A 246 14.58 21.57 -7.87
N TYR A 247 15.15 20.40 -7.59
CA TYR A 247 14.87 19.67 -6.36
C TYR A 247 15.54 20.30 -5.13
N GLU A 248 16.73 20.85 -5.26
CA GLU A 248 17.41 21.51 -4.15
C GLU A 248 16.71 22.82 -3.78
N ASP A 249 16.18 23.56 -4.76
CA ASP A 249 15.33 24.73 -4.50
C ASP A 249 14.05 24.33 -3.73
N TYR A 250 13.39 23.23 -4.14
CA TYR A 250 12.22 22.71 -3.43
C TYR A 250 12.57 22.29 -2.00
N ARG A 251 13.69 21.58 -1.84
CA ARG A 251 14.17 21.11 -0.53
C ARG A 251 14.52 22.27 0.39
N ALA A 252 15.18 23.30 -0.13
CA ALA A 252 15.50 24.52 0.61
C ALA A 252 14.22 25.23 1.05
N TRP A 253 13.23 25.36 0.16
CA TRP A 253 11.92 25.91 0.51
C TRP A 253 11.19 25.08 1.58
N ALA A 254 11.19 23.74 1.44
CA ALA A 254 10.48 22.85 2.35
C ALA A 254 11.05 22.88 3.79
N ALA A 255 12.32 23.25 3.94
CA ALA A 255 12.99 23.41 5.24
C ALA A 255 12.72 24.76 5.92
N LEU A 256 12.09 25.72 5.23
CA LEU A 256 11.75 27.03 5.81
C LEU A 256 10.61 26.89 6.85
N PRO A 257 10.55 27.79 7.85
CA PRO A 257 9.41 27.90 8.73
C PRO A 257 8.09 28.05 7.96
N ARG A 258 6.99 27.49 8.48
CA ARG A 258 5.66 27.55 7.83
C ARG A 258 5.29 28.94 7.32
N ALA A 259 5.45 29.98 8.15
CA ALA A 259 5.12 31.36 7.77
C ALA A 259 5.87 31.87 6.52
N GLU A 260 7.14 31.47 6.35
CA GLU A 260 7.92 31.84 5.16
C GLU A 260 7.51 31.04 3.92
N ARG A 261 7.15 29.76 4.10
CA ARG A 261 6.61 28.92 3.02
C ARG A 261 5.28 29.44 2.52
N ASP A 262 4.39 29.85 3.42
CA ASP A 262 3.07 30.39 3.10
C ASP A 262 3.17 31.76 2.41
N ALA A 263 4.14 32.61 2.83
CA ALA A 263 4.38 33.91 2.19
C ALA A 263 5.00 33.80 0.79
N ASN A 264 5.71 32.71 0.49
CA ASN A 264 6.36 32.48 -0.80
C ASN A 264 6.24 30.99 -1.22
N PRO A 265 5.04 30.53 -1.61
CA PRO A 265 4.81 29.14 -1.93
C PRO A 265 5.67 28.71 -3.11
N PHE A 266 6.27 27.53 -3.06
CA PHE A 266 7.00 26.97 -4.21
C PHE A 266 6.04 26.58 -5.34
N GLY A 267 4.85 26.10 -4.96
CA GLY A 267 3.72 25.72 -5.78
C GLY A 267 2.51 25.51 -4.90
N VAL A 268 1.32 25.49 -5.51
CA VAL A 268 0.05 25.35 -4.81
C VAL A 268 -0.58 24.02 -5.22
N GLU A 269 -0.93 23.18 -4.26
CA GLU A 269 -1.71 21.96 -4.54
C GLU A 269 -3.10 22.40 -4.99
N SER A 270 -3.59 21.95 -6.15
CA SER A 270 -4.83 22.48 -6.72
C SER A 270 -5.65 21.42 -7.45
N VAL A 271 -6.97 21.63 -7.45
CA VAL A 271 -7.91 20.93 -8.34
C VAL A 271 -8.52 21.93 -9.29
N ALA A 272 -8.50 21.60 -10.59
CA ALA A 272 -9.20 22.34 -11.62
C ALA A 272 -10.35 21.53 -12.20
N ARG A 273 -11.43 22.22 -12.53
CA ARG A 273 -12.49 21.76 -13.42
C ARG A 273 -12.19 22.28 -14.82
N ALA A 274 -12.35 21.43 -15.84
CA ALA A 274 -12.14 21.81 -17.24
C ALA A 274 -13.16 21.10 -18.14
N LYS A 275 -13.27 21.55 -19.39
CA LYS A 275 -14.04 20.89 -20.43
C LYS A 275 -13.11 20.33 -21.49
N LEU A 276 -13.25 19.05 -21.86
CA LEU A 276 -12.53 18.48 -22.99
C LEU A 276 -13.09 19.06 -24.30
N ALA A 277 -12.23 19.70 -25.10
CA ALA A 277 -12.59 20.30 -26.37
C ALA A 277 -13.21 19.26 -27.31
N LYS A 278 -14.09 19.69 -28.23
CA LYS A 278 -14.84 18.76 -29.11
C LYS A 278 -13.96 17.96 -30.08
N ASN A 279 -12.77 18.45 -30.38
CA ASN A 279 -11.77 17.77 -31.20
C ASN A 279 -10.85 16.85 -30.39
N ASP A 280 -11.01 16.78 -29.07
CA ASP A 280 -10.16 16.02 -28.14
C ASP A 280 -8.67 16.44 -28.12
N GLU A 281 -8.33 17.63 -28.63
CA GLU A 281 -6.93 18.11 -28.72
C GLU A 281 -6.54 19.09 -27.60
N GLY A 282 -7.45 19.38 -26.66
CA GLY A 282 -7.19 20.32 -25.58
C GLY A 282 -8.32 20.48 -24.58
N LEU A 283 -8.04 21.31 -23.58
CA LEU A 283 -8.97 21.69 -22.52
C LEU A 283 -9.43 23.14 -22.71
N GLU A 284 -10.70 23.37 -22.40
CA GLU A 284 -11.37 24.67 -22.43
C GLU A 284 -11.94 24.98 -21.04
N ASN A 285 -12.18 26.26 -20.74
CA ASN A 285 -12.82 26.72 -19.50
C ASN A 285 -12.20 26.14 -18.22
N VAL A 286 -10.87 26.13 -18.15
CA VAL A 286 -10.13 25.64 -16.99
C VAL A 286 -10.30 26.61 -15.82
N GLU A 287 -10.84 26.12 -14.72
CA GLU A 287 -11.15 26.88 -13.51
C GLU A 287 -10.61 26.13 -12.30
N VAL A 288 -9.86 26.81 -11.45
CA VAL A 288 -9.41 26.25 -10.16
C VAL A 288 -10.59 26.27 -9.20
N ILE A 289 -10.93 25.09 -8.66
CA ILE A 289 -12.08 24.91 -7.76
C ILE A 289 -11.66 24.52 -6.33
N VAL A 290 -10.42 24.07 -6.13
CA VAL A 290 -9.84 23.79 -4.81
C VAL A 290 -8.39 24.21 -4.78
N GLU A 291 -7.98 24.91 -3.72
CA GLU A 291 -6.58 25.11 -3.33
C GLU A 291 -6.30 24.27 -2.06
N GLY A 292 -5.17 23.55 -2.03
CA GLY A 292 -4.75 22.70 -0.91
C GLY A 292 -4.79 21.19 -1.15
N GLY A 293 -5.30 20.71 -2.28
CA GLY A 293 -5.35 19.28 -2.60
C GLY A 293 -4.85 18.96 -4.00
N ASN A 294 -4.05 17.90 -4.16
CA ASN A 294 -3.46 17.54 -5.45
C ASN A 294 -3.30 16.05 -5.72
N ARG A 295 -3.78 15.12 -4.87
CA ARG A 295 -3.59 13.68 -5.10
C ARG A 295 -4.82 13.10 -5.79
N ARG A 296 -5.61 12.28 -5.11
CA ARG A 296 -6.78 11.63 -5.72
C ARG A 296 -8.01 12.52 -5.66
N ILE A 297 -8.82 12.45 -6.71
CA ILE A 297 -10.17 12.98 -6.77
C ILE A 297 -11.11 11.77 -6.84
N VAL A 298 -12.15 11.75 -6.01
CA VAL A 298 -13.15 10.68 -6.03
C VAL A 298 -14.53 11.32 -5.95
N ILE A 299 -15.44 10.93 -6.84
CA ILE A 299 -16.82 11.39 -6.79
C ILE A 299 -17.58 10.52 -5.79
N GLY A 300 -18.08 11.16 -4.73
CA GLY A 300 -18.87 10.52 -3.69
C GLY A 300 -20.28 10.14 -4.14
N PRO A 301 -20.96 9.25 -3.40
CA PRO A 301 -22.34 8.84 -3.70
C PRO A 301 -23.36 9.99 -3.60
N ASP A 302 -23.00 11.08 -2.91
CA ASP A 302 -23.78 12.30 -2.78
C ASP A 302 -23.46 13.34 -3.87
N ASN A 303 -22.69 12.94 -4.89
CA ASN A 303 -22.27 13.78 -6.01
C ASN A 303 -21.37 14.96 -5.61
N THR A 304 -20.64 14.82 -4.49
CA THR A 304 -19.55 15.72 -4.10
C THR A 304 -18.19 15.14 -4.53
N LEU A 305 -17.14 15.95 -4.50
CA LEU A 305 -15.77 15.54 -4.76
C LEU A 305 -15.03 15.38 -3.43
N PHE A 306 -14.43 14.22 -3.22
CA PHE A 306 -13.37 14.03 -2.25
C PHE A 306 -12.01 14.32 -2.91
N VAL A 307 -11.14 15.05 -2.23
CA VAL A 307 -9.78 15.36 -2.70
C VAL A 307 -8.78 15.01 -1.62
N THR A 308 -7.79 14.17 -1.94
CA THR A 308 -6.77 13.74 -0.95
C THR A 308 -5.51 14.60 -1.03
N THR A 309 -4.82 14.72 0.12
CA THR A 309 -3.59 15.52 0.26
C THR A 309 -2.44 14.69 0.87
N SER A 310 -1.24 15.27 0.99
CA SER A 310 -0.02 14.58 1.45
C SER A 310 0.83 15.43 2.39
N THR A 311 1.77 14.81 3.13
CA THR A 311 2.62 15.46 4.14
C THR A 311 4.05 15.75 3.72
N TRP A 312 4.35 15.70 2.43
CA TRP A 312 5.73 15.84 1.97
C TRP A 312 6.29 17.29 1.95
N ALA A 313 5.54 18.24 2.50
CA ALA A 313 6.02 19.58 2.82
C ALA A 313 5.87 19.79 4.33
N GLY A 314 6.94 20.22 5.00
CA GLY A 314 6.93 20.41 6.45
C GLY A 314 8.34 20.54 6.99
N ALA A 315 8.54 21.45 7.94
CA ALA A 315 9.77 21.47 8.71
C ALA A 315 9.77 20.31 9.73
N GLU A 316 10.95 19.83 10.10
CA GLU A 316 11.07 18.75 11.09
C GLU A 316 10.43 19.16 12.42
N GLY A 317 9.59 18.28 12.98
CA GLY A 317 8.86 18.52 14.23
C GLY A 317 7.46 19.10 14.07
N GLU A 318 7.04 19.49 12.86
CA GLU A 318 5.67 19.91 12.62
C GLU A 318 4.69 18.72 12.63
N VAL A 319 3.51 18.92 13.22
CA VAL A 319 2.41 17.94 13.27
C VAL A 319 1.20 18.40 12.46
N LEU A 320 1.46 18.97 11.28
CA LEU A 320 0.43 19.54 10.38
C LEU A 320 -0.77 18.62 10.07
N PRO A 321 -0.62 17.29 9.94
CA PRO A 321 -1.74 16.37 9.83
C PRO A 321 -2.82 16.55 10.89
N GLN A 322 -2.42 16.92 12.12
CA GLN A 322 -3.30 17.15 13.26
C GLN A 322 -3.83 18.59 13.36
N GLN A 323 -3.33 19.51 12.52
CA GLN A 323 -3.75 20.92 12.49
C GLN A 323 -4.82 21.15 11.42
N LEU A 324 -5.97 21.71 11.81
CA LEU A 324 -7.13 21.91 10.92
C LEU A 324 -7.14 23.26 10.19
N ASP A 325 -6.16 24.13 10.48
CA ASP A 325 -5.83 25.36 9.73
C ASP A 325 -4.78 25.10 8.63
N SER A 326 -4.60 23.83 8.24
CA SER A 326 -3.68 23.39 7.20
C SER A 326 -4.31 22.30 6.33
N TYR A 327 -4.05 22.33 5.02
CA TYR A 327 -4.49 21.28 4.10
C TYR A 327 -3.59 20.03 4.08
N ILE A 328 -2.49 20.01 4.83
CA ILE A 328 -1.53 18.91 4.82
C ILE A 328 -2.07 17.70 5.60
N GLY A 329 -2.05 16.51 4.98
CA GLY A 329 -2.49 15.25 5.60
C GLY A 329 -4.00 15.21 5.87
N LYS A 330 -4.79 15.59 4.87
CA LYS A 330 -6.25 15.76 4.92
C LYS A 330 -6.95 15.00 3.79
N ILE A 331 -8.24 14.78 4.00
CA ILE A 331 -9.21 14.56 2.92
C ILE A 331 -10.13 15.76 2.93
N LEU A 332 -10.29 16.39 1.77
CA LEU A 332 -11.20 17.51 1.55
C LEU A 332 -12.48 16.99 0.90
N ARG A 333 -13.61 17.64 1.14
CA ARG A 333 -14.89 17.39 0.46
C ARG A 333 -15.50 18.70 -0.02
N VAL A 334 -15.72 18.82 -1.32
CA VAL A 334 -16.32 20.00 -1.97
C VAL A 334 -17.43 19.60 -2.93
N ASN A 335 -18.36 20.50 -3.25
CA ASN A 335 -19.29 20.28 -4.35
C ASN A 335 -18.54 20.25 -5.69
N ARG A 336 -19.17 19.73 -6.74
CA ARG A 336 -18.62 19.66 -8.12
C ARG A 336 -18.20 21.00 -8.73
N ASP A 337 -18.64 22.11 -8.14
CA ASP A 337 -18.27 23.48 -8.52
C ASP A 337 -17.24 24.14 -7.58
N GLY A 338 -16.74 23.40 -6.58
CA GLY A 338 -15.80 23.90 -5.56
C GLY A 338 -16.46 24.53 -4.34
N SER A 339 -17.78 24.75 -4.35
CA SER A 339 -18.46 25.30 -3.17
C SER A 339 -18.48 24.29 -2.01
N ILE A 340 -18.54 24.79 -0.78
CA ILE A 340 -18.49 23.95 0.43
C ILE A 340 -19.86 23.27 0.68
N PRO A 341 -19.92 21.95 0.83
CA PRO A 341 -21.12 21.27 1.31
C PRO A 341 -21.47 21.73 2.72
N SER A 342 -22.71 22.18 2.91
CA SER A 342 -23.19 22.68 4.22
C SER A 342 -23.11 21.68 5.37
N ASN A 343 -22.99 20.39 5.07
CA ASN A 343 -22.86 19.30 6.04
C ASN A 343 -21.42 18.82 6.24
N ASN A 344 -20.41 19.59 5.82
CA ASN A 344 -19.02 19.29 6.18
C ASN A 344 -18.79 19.47 7.71
N PRO A 345 -17.84 18.73 8.32
CA PRO A 345 -17.65 18.72 9.76
C PRO A 345 -17.26 20.08 10.39
N TRP A 346 -16.63 20.96 9.61
CA TRP A 346 -15.97 22.16 10.13
C TRP A 346 -16.56 23.49 9.63
N VAL A 347 -17.76 23.47 9.03
CA VAL A 347 -18.36 24.66 8.38
C VAL A 347 -18.65 25.79 9.37
N GLU A 348 -18.88 25.48 10.64
CA GLU A 348 -19.22 26.47 11.68
C GLU A 348 -18.00 26.95 12.48
N GLN A 349 -16.79 26.45 12.18
CA GLN A 349 -15.57 26.70 12.93
C GLN A 349 -14.61 27.59 12.12
N ASN A 350 -14.59 28.88 12.44
CA ASN A 350 -13.82 29.89 11.68
C ASN A 350 -12.29 29.67 11.67
N ASP A 351 -11.75 28.92 12.64
CA ASP A 351 -10.31 28.66 12.74
C ASP A 351 -9.86 27.47 11.88
N PHE A 352 -10.80 26.73 11.27
CA PHE A 352 -10.53 25.53 10.48
C PHE A 352 -10.88 25.74 9.01
N HIS A 353 -10.22 25.00 8.13
CA HIS A 353 -10.63 24.95 6.73
C HIS A 353 -11.94 24.16 6.57
N PRO A 354 -13.02 24.79 6.07
CA PRO A 354 -14.34 24.16 6.00
C PRO A 354 -14.42 23.04 4.94
N GLU A 355 -13.46 22.97 4.03
CA GLU A 355 -13.28 21.87 3.06
C GLU A 355 -12.89 20.56 3.74
N ILE A 356 -12.24 20.59 4.91
CA ILE A 356 -11.71 19.38 5.55
C ILE A 356 -12.85 18.43 5.92
N TYR A 357 -12.76 17.20 5.43
CA TYR A 357 -13.67 16.11 5.75
C TYR A 357 -13.08 15.16 6.80
N ALA A 358 -11.80 14.82 6.69
CA ALA A 358 -11.06 14.00 7.64
C ALA A 358 -9.59 14.43 7.69
N PHE A 359 -8.86 14.04 8.74
CA PHE A 359 -7.48 14.47 8.96
C PHE A 359 -6.62 13.40 9.64
N GLY A 360 -5.32 13.67 9.78
CA GLY A 360 -4.39 12.75 10.43
C GLY A 360 -3.80 11.71 9.48
N PHE A 361 -3.61 12.06 8.21
CA PHE A 361 -2.99 11.19 7.20
C PHE A 361 -1.55 11.62 6.91
N ARG A 362 -0.75 10.68 6.39
CA ARG A 362 0.62 10.91 5.90
C ARG A 362 0.64 11.20 4.40
N ASP A 363 0.34 10.23 3.55
CA ASP A 363 0.57 10.38 2.11
C ASP A 363 -0.36 9.47 1.31
N ILE A 364 -1.59 9.96 1.09
CA ILE A 364 -2.66 9.22 0.42
C ILE A 364 -2.39 9.19 -1.09
N GLU A 365 -2.27 7.99 -1.66
CA GLU A 365 -1.92 7.77 -3.07
C GLU A 365 -3.05 7.07 -3.85
N GLY A 366 -3.98 6.41 -3.16
CA GLY A 366 -5.17 5.79 -3.74
C GLY A 366 -6.42 6.09 -2.93
N ALA A 367 -7.54 6.21 -3.63
CA ALA A 367 -8.85 6.38 -3.03
C ALA A 367 -9.93 5.81 -3.95
N ALA A 368 -10.96 5.18 -3.39
CA ALA A 368 -12.09 4.63 -4.15
C ALA A 368 -13.36 4.58 -3.29
N ILE A 369 -14.54 4.70 -3.92
CA ILE A 369 -15.81 4.44 -3.25
C ILE A 369 -16.06 2.93 -3.26
N HIS A 370 -16.36 2.37 -2.09
CA HIS A 370 -16.79 0.98 -1.97
C HIS A 370 -18.16 0.82 -2.64
N PRO A 371 -18.30 -0.05 -3.66
CA PRO A 371 -19.44 -0.03 -4.58
C PRO A 371 -20.78 -0.43 -3.93
N PHE A 372 -20.74 -1.10 -2.77
CA PHE A 372 -21.95 -1.56 -2.07
C PHE A 372 -22.33 -0.71 -0.86
N THR A 373 -21.35 -0.09 -0.19
CA THR A 373 -21.61 0.66 1.05
C THR A 373 -21.63 2.17 0.80
N GLY A 374 -20.98 2.63 -0.28
CA GLY A 374 -20.81 4.05 -0.57
C GLY A 374 -19.70 4.71 0.26
N ASP A 375 -18.98 3.95 1.10
CA ASP A 375 -17.90 4.49 1.93
C ASP A 375 -16.70 4.84 1.07
N LEU A 376 -16.05 5.97 1.38
CA LEU A 376 -14.74 6.29 0.84
C LEU A 376 -13.68 5.43 1.54
N TRP A 377 -12.89 4.71 0.75
CA TRP A 377 -11.70 4.01 1.22
C TRP A 377 -10.47 4.69 0.64
N THR A 378 -9.40 4.74 1.41
CA THR A 378 -8.11 5.27 0.95
C THR A 378 -6.98 4.30 1.25
N VAL A 379 -5.89 4.45 0.51
CA VAL A 379 -4.62 3.81 0.82
C VAL A 379 -3.50 4.85 0.83
N GLU A 380 -2.62 4.75 1.81
CA GLU A 380 -1.54 5.72 2.03
C GLU A 380 -0.19 5.06 2.33
N HIS A 381 0.88 5.79 2.01
CA HIS A 381 2.23 5.40 2.39
C HIS A 381 2.49 5.68 3.87
N GLY A 382 3.07 4.70 4.57
CA GLY A 382 3.79 4.92 5.82
C GLY A 382 5.21 5.46 5.60
N GLN A 383 5.99 5.62 6.67
CA GLN A 383 7.44 5.87 6.55
C GLN A 383 8.19 4.58 6.19
N GLN A 384 8.85 3.94 7.16
CA GLN A 384 9.43 2.61 6.98
C GLN A 384 8.43 1.54 7.44
N GLY A 385 7.70 0.96 6.48
CA GLY A 385 6.52 0.13 6.76
C GLY A 385 5.32 0.99 7.18
N GLY A 386 4.23 0.33 7.59
CA GLY A 386 3.02 1.00 8.06
C GLY A 386 2.25 1.72 6.96
N ASP A 387 2.23 1.15 5.76
CA ASP A 387 1.27 1.57 4.74
C ASP A 387 -0.13 1.16 5.19
N GLU A 388 -1.15 1.98 4.97
CA GLU A 388 -2.46 1.78 5.60
C GLU A 388 -3.61 1.85 4.60
N ILE A 389 -4.60 0.97 4.75
CA ILE A 389 -5.94 1.10 4.17
C ILE A 389 -6.88 1.65 5.23
N ASN A 390 -7.59 2.73 4.90
CA ASN A 390 -8.47 3.44 5.81
C ASN A 390 -9.90 3.51 5.26
N ILE A 391 -10.90 3.36 6.14
CA ILE A 391 -12.33 3.57 5.83
C ILE A 391 -12.74 4.91 6.41
N ILE A 392 -13.07 5.86 5.54
CA ILE A 392 -13.11 7.27 5.91
C ILE A 392 -14.44 7.67 6.53
N LYS A 393 -14.36 8.37 7.66
CA LYS A 393 -15.51 8.93 8.37
C LYS A 393 -15.41 10.45 8.43
N ALA A 394 -16.55 11.12 8.33
CA ALA A 394 -16.64 12.57 8.51
C ALA A 394 -16.12 12.97 9.90
N GLY A 395 -15.19 13.93 9.95
CA GLY A 395 -14.54 14.42 11.16
C GLY A 395 -13.50 13.47 11.76
N GLY A 396 -13.23 12.33 11.13
CA GLY A 396 -12.32 11.31 11.65
C GLY A 396 -10.86 11.79 11.72
N ASN A 397 -10.18 11.40 12.81
CA ASN A 397 -8.74 11.58 12.99
C ASN A 397 -8.02 10.25 12.78
N PHE A 398 -7.26 10.12 11.70
CA PHE A 398 -6.51 8.92 11.33
C PHE A 398 -5.10 8.88 11.94
N GLY A 399 -4.80 9.83 12.82
CA GLY A 399 -3.81 9.65 13.87
C GLY A 399 -2.38 10.00 13.52
N TYR A 400 -1.97 10.02 12.25
CA TYR A 400 -0.59 10.40 11.89
C TYR A 400 -0.29 11.85 12.32
N PRO A 401 0.91 12.17 12.83
CA PRO A 401 2.01 11.27 13.20
C PRO A 401 1.97 10.81 14.68
N VAL A 402 0.85 10.98 15.39
CA VAL A 402 0.70 10.62 16.82
C VAL A 402 0.62 9.11 17.00
N ILE A 403 -0.15 8.43 16.16
CA ILE A 403 -0.14 6.98 16.02
C ILE A 403 0.29 6.59 14.62
N THR A 404 0.99 5.46 14.47
CA THR A 404 1.34 4.90 13.16
C THR A 404 1.87 3.47 13.28
N TYR A 405 1.63 2.65 12.26
CA TYR A 405 2.28 1.34 12.07
C TYR A 405 3.67 1.42 11.39
N SER A 406 4.12 2.65 11.12
CA SER A 406 5.44 2.95 10.55
C SER A 406 6.46 3.36 11.62
N ARG A 407 7.74 3.26 11.26
CA ARG A 407 8.85 3.88 12.00
C ARG A 407 9.64 4.82 11.09
N ARG A 408 10.55 5.60 11.67
CA ARG A 408 11.40 6.51 10.90
C ARG A 408 12.32 5.71 10.00
N TYR A 409 12.72 6.30 8.88
CA TYR A 409 13.75 5.68 8.03
C TYR A 409 15.09 5.48 8.74
N SER A 410 15.37 6.21 9.83
CA SER A 410 16.52 5.97 10.72
C SER A 410 16.42 4.66 11.53
N GLY A 411 15.20 4.12 11.67
CA GLY A 411 14.89 2.96 12.50
C GLY A 411 14.21 3.31 13.82
N ASP A 412 14.21 4.57 14.24
CA ASP A 412 13.60 5.01 15.50
C ASP A 412 12.07 5.11 15.39
N ALA A 413 11.38 5.05 16.54
CA ALA A 413 9.95 5.30 16.61
C ALA A 413 9.57 6.73 16.14
N LEU A 414 8.36 6.86 15.57
CA LEU A 414 7.74 8.18 15.40
C LEU A 414 7.04 8.57 16.71
N GLY A 415 7.25 9.82 17.15
CA GLY A 415 6.66 10.32 18.39
C GLY A 415 6.93 9.39 19.58
N ASP A 416 5.86 9.02 20.29
CA ASP A 416 5.90 8.10 21.43
C ASP A 416 5.84 6.61 21.03
N GLY A 417 5.89 6.29 19.73
CA GLY A 417 5.85 4.90 19.23
C GLY A 417 4.50 4.22 19.39
N LEU A 418 3.41 4.99 19.42
CA LEU A 418 2.05 4.47 19.63
C LEU A 418 1.46 3.93 18.31
N THR A 419 0.77 2.80 18.37
CA THR A 419 -0.07 2.29 17.27
C THR A 419 -1.56 2.59 17.49
N THR A 420 -1.96 2.92 18.71
CA THR A 420 -3.35 3.20 19.09
C THR A 420 -3.43 4.34 20.10
N LYS A 421 -4.53 5.11 20.05
CA LYS A 421 -4.87 6.16 21.01
C LYS A 421 -6.37 6.45 20.96
N GLU A 422 -6.97 6.75 22.11
CA GLU A 422 -8.38 7.14 22.17
C GLU A 422 -8.66 8.37 21.30
N GLY A 423 -9.78 8.34 20.56
CA GLY A 423 -10.19 9.41 19.63
C GLY A 423 -9.50 9.37 18.27
N MET A 424 -8.70 8.33 17.98
CA MET A 424 -8.07 8.12 16.68
C MET A 424 -8.55 6.82 16.04
N GLU A 425 -8.86 6.90 14.75
CA GLU A 425 -9.32 5.77 13.95
C GLU A 425 -8.19 4.78 13.69
N GLN A 426 -8.54 3.51 13.50
CA GLN A 426 -7.60 2.45 13.15
C GLN A 426 -7.75 2.09 11.67
N PRO A 427 -6.65 1.78 10.97
CA PRO A 427 -6.73 1.31 9.60
C PRO A 427 -7.40 -0.06 9.55
N ALA A 428 -8.13 -0.30 8.45
CA ALA A 428 -8.72 -1.60 8.17
C ALA A 428 -7.65 -2.65 7.88
N TYR A 429 -6.50 -2.23 7.34
CA TYR A 429 -5.35 -3.07 7.06
C TYR A 429 -4.06 -2.25 7.04
N PHE A 430 -2.92 -2.84 7.39
CA PHE A 430 -1.62 -2.23 7.15
C PHE A 430 -0.59 -3.23 6.58
N TRP A 431 0.41 -2.71 5.87
CA TRP A 431 1.57 -3.49 5.41
C TRP A 431 2.84 -3.08 6.13
N SER A 432 3.59 -4.07 6.58
CA SER A 432 4.96 -3.94 7.06
C SER A 432 5.74 -5.20 6.71
N PRO A 433 6.66 -5.18 5.73
CA PRO A 433 7.20 -4.01 5.03
C PRO A 433 6.21 -3.25 4.17
N SER A 434 6.57 -2.00 3.84
CA SER A 434 5.82 -1.14 2.93
C SER A 434 5.87 -1.66 1.49
N ILE A 435 4.71 -1.74 0.84
CA ILE A 435 4.59 -1.98 -0.61
C ILE A 435 4.64 -0.68 -1.41
N ALA A 436 4.63 0.46 -0.71
CA ALA A 436 4.44 1.81 -1.24
C ALA A 436 3.20 1.85 -2.15
N PRO A 437 2.00 1.72 -1.55
CA PRO A 437 0.74 1.63 -2.29
C PRO A 437 0.48 2.83 -3.18
N SER A 438 -0.18 2.58 -4.29
CA SER A 438 -0.52 3.57 -5.29
C SER A 438 -2.02 3.55 -5.59
N GLY A 439 -2.42 3.51 -6.87
CA GLY A 439 -3.82 3.40 -7.25
C GLY A 439 -4.53 2.19 -6.65
N MET A 440 -5.82 2.39 -6.36
CA MET A 440 -6.68 1.36 -5.81
C MET A 440 -8.03 1.33 -6.53
N LEU A 441 -8.65 0.16 -6.64
CA LEU A 441 -10.01 0.02 -7.16
C LEU A 441 -10.73 -1.18 -6.55
N PHE A 442 -12.06 -1.08 -6.43
CA PHE A 442 -12.91 -2.24 -6.20
C PHE A 442 -13.33 -2.83 -7.54
N TYR A 443 -13.07 -4.12 -7.74
CA TYR A 443 -13.43 -4.78 -8.99
C TYR A 443 -14.90 -5.18 -9.00
N VAL A 444 -15.63 -4.75 -10.04
CA VAL A 444 -17.08 -5.00 -10.18
C VAL A 444 -17.43 -5.70 -11.49
N GLY A 445 -16.43 -5.99 -12.33
CA GLY A 445 -16.61 -6.65 -13.62
C GLY A 445 -16.98 -8.13 -13.51
N ASP A 446 -17.47 -8.68 -14.63
CA ASP A 446 -17.81 -10.10 -14.77
C ASP A 446 -16.71 -10.92 -15.47
N LEU A 447 -15.71 -10.25 -16.05
CA LEU A 447 -14.63 -10.92 -16.78
C LEU A 447 -13.77 -11.81 -15.87
N PHE A 448 -13.59 -11.38 -14.61
CA PHE A 448 -13.00 -12.19 -13.53
C PHE A 448 -14.00 -12.42 -12.40
N PRO A 449 -14.87 -13.44 -12.48
CA PRO A 449 -15.92 -13.65 -11.47
C PRO A 449 -15.40 -13.77 -10.04
N VAL A 450 -14.25 -14.44 -9.84
CA VAL A 450 -13.62 -14.64 -8.52
C VAL A 450 -12.97 -13.39 -7.93
N TRP A 451 -12.87 -12.31 -8.71
CA TRP A 451 -12.31 -11.02 -8.27
C TRP A 451 -13.40 -10.03 -7.88
N LYS A 452 -14.67 -10.33 -8.17
CA LYS A 452 -15.78 -9.41 -7.94
C LYS A 452 -15.95 -9.09 -6.46
N GLY A 453 -15.97 -7.80 -6.13
CA GLY A 453 -16.04 -7.27 -4.77
C GLY A 453 -14.69 -7.17 -4.05
N ASN A 454 -13.59 -7.61 -4.66
CA ASN A 454 -12.27 -7.48 -4.07
C ASN A 454 -11.68 -6.08 -4.31
N LEU A 455 -10.77 -5.71 -3.42
CA LEU A 455 -9.97 -4.49 -3.54
C LEU A 455 -8.63 -4.82 -4.17
N PHE A 456 -8.21 -4.04 -5.15
CA PHE A 456 -6.89 -4.13 -5.78
C PHE A 456 -6.09 -2.88 -5.46
N VAL A 457 -4.83 -3.05 -5.08
CA VAL A 457 -3.92 -1.95 -4.74
C VAL A 457 -2.59 -2.15 -5.47
N GLY A 458 -2.16 -1.16 -6.25
CA GLY A 458 -0.86 -1.16 -6.89
C GLY A 458 0.26 -0.92 -5.88
N GLY A 459 1.42 -1.57 -6.06
CA GLY A 459 2.61 -1.38 -5.24
C GLY A 459 3.78 -0.82 -6.04
N LEU A 460 4.37 0.27 -5.57
CA LEU A 460 5.52 0.92 -6.20
C LEU A 460 6.83 0.22 -5.84
N SER A 461 7.18 0.18 -4.55
CA SER A 461 8.37 -0.56 -4.09
C SER A 461 8.11 -2.06 -4.09
N GLY A 462 6.87 -2.45 -3.77
CA GLY A 462 6.43 -3.85 -3.79
C GLY A 462 6.39 -4.46 -5.20
N LYS A 463 6.29 -3.64 -6.25
CA LYS A 463 6.31 -4.07 -7.66
C LYS A 463 5.32 -5.20 -7.97
N ARG A 464 4.13 -5.06 -7.40
CA ARG A 464 3.03 -6.03 -7.46
C ARG A 464 1.69 -5.32 -7.42
N ILE A 465 0.62 -6.04 -7.71
CA ILE A 465 -0.73 -5.66 -7.30
C ILE A 465 -1.13 -6.55 -6.13
N ALA A 466 -1.54 -5.97 -5.00
CA ALA A 466 -2.16 -6.70 -3.92
C ALA A 466 -3.67 -6.84 -4.21
N ARG A 467 -4.17 -8.07 -4.39
CA ARG A 467 -5.61 -8.35 -4.41
C ARG A 467 -6.05 -8.74 -3.01
N LEU A 468 -7.02 -8.01 -2.47
CA LEU A 468 -7.53 -8.15 -1.12
C LEU A 468 -8.98 -8.64 -1.16
N VAL A 469 -9.22 -9.79 -0.54
CA VAL A 469 -10.57 -10.36 -0.37
C VAL A 469 -11.19 -9.75 0.87
N LEU A 470 -12.42 -9.25 0.73
CA LEU A 470 -13.11 -8.53 1.79
C LEU A 470 -14.28 -9.32 2.36
N ARG A 471 -14.48 -9.20 3.67
CA ARG A 471 -15.69 -9.63 4.38
C ARG A 471 -15.94 -8.68 5.55
N ASP A 472 -17.15 -8.13 5.64
CA ASP A 472 -17.56 -7.23 6.73
C ASP A 472 -16.56 -6.09 6.99
N ASN A 473 -16.09 -5.43 5.92
CA ASN A 473 -15.08 -4.37 5.95
C ASN A 473 -13.70 -4.80 6.51
N ARG A 474 -13.44 -6.11 6.60
CA ARG A 474 -12.14 -6.69 6.94
C ARG A 474 -11.49 -7.34 5.72
N ILE A 475 -10.17 -7.29 5.68
CA ILE A 475 -9.38 -8.06 4.73
C ILE A 475 -9.23 -9.47 5.32
N ILE A 476 -9.71 -10.47 4.58
CA ILE A 476 -9.65 -11.89 4.98
C ILE A 476 -8.73 -12.71 4.10
N GLY A 477 -8.19 -12.13 3.02
CA GLY A 477 -7.14 -12.75 2.25
C GLY A 477 -6.41 -11.77 1.35
N GLU A 478 -5.15 -12.08 1.07
CA GLU A 478 -4.27 -11.29 0.21
C GLU A 478 -3.51 -12.21 -0.75
N GLU A 479 -3.42 -11.83 -2.02
CA GLU A 479 -2.43 -12.39 -2.93
C GLU A 479 -1.71 -11.29 -3.72
N SER A 480 -0.49 -11.61 -4.13
CA SER A 480 0.29 -10.80 -5.07
C SER A 480 0.02 -11.21 -6.51
N LEU A 481 -0.21 -10.22 -7.37
CA LEU A 481 -0.28 -10.38 -8.82
C LEU A 481 0.85 -9.59 -9.49
N LEU A 482 1.32 -10.04 -10.65
CA LEU A 482 2.31 -9.36 -11.51
C LEU A 482 3.72 -9.18 -10.95
N GLU A 483 4.08 -9.92 -9.90
CA GLU A 483 5.43 -9.91 -9.34
C GLU A 483 6.49 -10.30 -10.39
N GLU A 484 6.13 -11.20 -11.29
CA GLU A 484 6.97 -11.68 -12.38
C GLU A 484 7.41 -10.58 -13.36
N LEU A 485 6.68 -9.46 -13.42
CA LEU A 485 7.04 -8.33 -14.28
C LEU A 485 8.10 -7.44 -13.63
N GLY A 486 8.19 -7.41 -12.30
CA GLY A 486 9.14 -6.57 -11.58
C GLY A 486 8.97 -5.06 -11.82
N LEU A 487 7.78 -4.63 -12.23
CA LEU A 487 7.43 -3.26 -12.59
C LEU A 487 6.77 -2.53 -11.42
N ARG A 488 7.06 -1.24 -11.26
CA ARG A 488 6.39 -0.39 -10.27
C ARG A 488 4.97 -0.11 -10.74
N ILE A 489 3.95 -0.45 -9.95
CA ILE A 489 2.55 -0.20 -10.34
C ILE A 489 2.10 1.16 -9.82
N ARG A 490 1.57 2.01 -10.70
CA ARG A 490 1.14 3.38 -10.41
C ARG A 490 -0.36 3.52 -10.24
N ASP A 491 -1.12 3.05 -11.21
CA ASP A 491 -2.56 3.17 -11.16
C ASP A 491 -3.25 1.98 -11.81
N LEU A 492 -4.51 1.79 -11.42
CA LEU A 492 -5.34 0.69 -11.85
C LEU A 492 -6.72 1.25 -12.19
N ALA A 493 -7.31 0.82 -13.30
CA ALA A 493 -8.74 1.03 -13.55
C ALA A 493 -9.37 -0.19 -14.20
N GLN A 494 -10.66 -0.39 -13.97
CA GLN A 494 -11.44 -1.38 -14.70
C GLN A 494 -11.93 -0.77 -16.01
N GLY A 495 -11.65 -1.42 -17.14
CA GLY A 495 -12.18 -1.03 -18.44
C GLY A 495 -13.66 -1.39 -18.62
N PRO A 496 -14.33 -0.80 -19.63
CA PRO A 496 -15.73 -1.13 -19.95
C PRO A 496 -15.90 -2.58 -20.42
N ASP A 497 -14.82 -3.23 -20.84
CA ASP A 497 -14.74 -4.64 -21.20
C ASP A 497 -14.57 -5.58 -19.98
N GLY A 498 -14.44 -5.02 -18.78
CA GLY A 498 -14.20 -5.77 -17.54
C GLY A 498 -12.73 -6.17 -17.31
N ALA A 499 -11.80 -5.81 -18.21
CA ALA A 499 -10.38 -6.03 -18.01
C ALA A 499 -9.80 -5.03 -16.99
N LEU A 500 -8.64 -5.36 -16.42
CA LEU A 500 -7.88 -4.42 -15.60
C LEU A 500 -6.82 -3.72 -16.45
N TYR A 501 -6.77 -2.40 -16.34
CA TYR A 501 -5.79 -1.55 -17.02
C TYR A 501 -4.85 -0.94 -16.00
N ILE A 502 -3.56 -1.02 -16.30
CA ILE A 502 -2.51 -0.85 -15.30
C ILE A 502 -1.49 0.14 -15.83
N LEU A 503 -1.29 1.24 -15.12
CA LEU A 503 -0.19 2.17 -15.38
C LEU A 503 1.04 1.76 -14.58
N THR A 504 2.20 1.78 -15.24
CA THR A 504 3.49 1.54 -14.59
C THR A 504 4.23 2.84 -14.29
N ALA A 505 4.95 2.89 -13.16
CA ALA A 505 5.64 4.07 -12.65
C ALA A 505 7.12 4.16 -13.07
N GLU A 506 7.45 3.63 -14.26
CA GLU A 506 8.80 3.67 -14.81
C GLU A 506 9.06 5.00 -15.55
N ASP A 507 10.33 5.35 -15.76
CA ASP A 507 10.68 6.54 -16.56
C ASP A 507 10.14 6.43 -18.01
N SER A 508 10.11 5.21 -18.54
CA SER A 508 9.36 4.83 -19.75
C SER A 508 8.16 3.97 -19.36
N GLY A 509 7.14 4.61 -18.81
CA GLY A 509 5.91 3.99 -18.35
C GLY A 509 5.10 3.35 -19.48
N GLN A 510 4.24 2.42 -19.08
CA GLN A 510 3.39 1.62 -19.95
C GLN A 510 1.96 1.63 -19.44
N LEU A 511 1.02 1.45 -20.36
CA LEU A 511 -0.33 1.00 -20.06
C LEU A 511 -0.42 -0.47 -20.43
N LEU A 512 -0.69 -1.31 -19.44
CA LEU A 512 -0.90 -2.74 -19.61
C LEU A 512 -2.40 -3.04 -19.53
N ARG A 513 -2.83 -4.10 -20.20
CA ARG A 513 -4.18 -4.67 -20.10
C ARG A 513 -4.06 -6.10 -19.61
N LEU A 514 -4.86 -6.43 -18.61
CA LEU A 514 -4.89 -7.73 -17.96
C LEU A 514 -6.26 -8.39 -18.19
N THR A 515 -6.24 -9.59 -18.74
CA THR A 515 -7.41 -10.42 -19.06
C THR A 515 -7.23 -11.83 -18.53
N PRO A 516 -8.29 -12.66 -18.45
CA PRO A 516 -8.14 -14.06 -18.10
C PRO A 516 -7.18 -14.78 -19.05
N SER A 517 -6.41 -15.73 -18.54
CA SER A 517 -5.65 -16.66 -19.39
C SER A 517 -6.59 -17.71 -20.00
N ASP A 518 -6.28 -18.16 -21.21
CA ASP A 518 -6.98 -19.27 -21.89
C ASP A 518 -6.90 -20.60 -21.13
#